data_AF-A0A535ASN6-F1
#
_entry.id   AF-A0A535ASN6-F1
#
_cell.length_a   1.000
_cell.length_b   1.000
_cell.length_c   1.000
_cell.angle_alpha   90.00
_cell.angle_beta   90.00
_cell.angle_gamma   90.00
#
_symmetry.space_group_name_H-M   'P 1'
#
loop_
_entity.id
_entity.type
_entity.pdbx_description
1 polymer ?
#
loop_
_entity_poly.entity_id
_entity_poly.type
_entity_poly.pdbx_seq_one_letter_code
_entity_poly.pdbx_strand_id
1 'polypeptide(L)'
;MTTLAAMLGTWMGIQAVRMTLAMIIWNVAEDNTTYAGQVAAEVFVAGVVGSFLVRLVPLRRQAVWLGALFGLIVVLRQALPGENASPAFAFASWIVWLCWLPAFIRQAGRAGLLRDAATGIILGVAVQIAGEIALHGLDLELIDGPLSVIAALLLAAAFVAALVSVPDGNAPPSGAWGALVVGPYLFLELTLLTGLGRIEVDTRLPQVVAQLAVALAFVVALALAVVPIRRAVRVLIVALGVAALAAGTAYGAATLATIVLAQVGLTIGLVGSFTSGPQRLDGRVHLLSAVGWIVFFALIFVFYSYRDRVDFLWPIAGAIVVLPSLLARETTPPRTLRPALAAAATLLGAIVIAAIPPANAHPAARGGGELVVLTYNVHQGLDYWSVPSAAALVDRIESANADLVGLQEVNRGWDLSAGIDFFSYVRWRLPQYHAAYGRMDTALFGNAILSRYPITDSSYGILPHLSSALNRGYVWATVDAPGGPLTFVTTHFTAYEGFDVEREAQADAFAQFWAKRPRSILAGDFNAHPQDVTITRLLSSGLVDAGAAAGIGSEFTYSSGAPHERIDYVFVSPEIRAVAAQVLAGTASDHRPVLVTLRLP
;
A
#
# COMPACT_ATOMS: atom_id res chain seq x y z
N MET A 1 -27.57 8.33 -8.87
CA MET A 1 -26.56 9.40 -8.99
C MET A 1 -25.85 9.69 -7.67
N THR A 2 -26.55 9.90 -6.54
CA THR A 2 -25.91 10.10 -5.22
C THR A 2 -24.94 8.98 -4.83
N THR A 3 -25.33 7.71 -5.00
CA THR A 3 -24.44 6.56 -4.77
C THR A 3 -23.19 6.62 -5.63
N LEU A 4 -23.32 7.00 -6.91
CA LEU A 4 -22.20 7.10 -7.84
C LEU A 4 -21.27 8.26 -7.45
N ALA A 5 -21.81 9.42 -7.08
CA ALA A 5 -21.01 10.56 -6.63
C ALA A 5 -20.21 10.22 -5.36
N ALA A 6 -20.84 9.56 -4.38
CA ALA A 6 -20.15 9.06 -3.18
C ALA A 6 -19.08 8.03 -3.53
N MET A 7 -19.38 7.06 -4.40
CA MET A 7 -18.45 6.01 -4.83
C MET A 7 -17.20 6.58 -5.49
N LEU A 8 -17.36 7.43 -6.51
CA LEU A 8 -16.22 8.01 -7.24
C LEU A 8 -15.43 8.98 -6.34
N GLY A 9 -16.12 9.77 -5.51
CA GLY A 9 -15.48 10.68 -4.56
C GLY A 9 -14.70 9.94 -3.47
N THR A 10 -15.20 8.81 -2.96
CA THR A 10 -14.47 7.97 -2.00
C THR A 10 -13.28 7.28 -2.66
N TRP A 11 -13.45 6.73 -3.86
CA TRP A 11 -12.36 6.07 -4.59
C TRP A 11 -11.17 7.01 -4.81
N MET A 12 -11.40 8.18 -5.41
CA MET A 12 -10.36 9.20 -5.58
C MET A 12 -9.82 9.75 -4.25
N GLY A 13 -10.67 9.76 -3.21
CA GLY A 13 -10.30 10.22 -1.87
C GLY A 13 -9.29 9.30 -1.20
N ILE A 14 -9.44 7.98 -1.33
CA ILE A 14 -8.48 7.00 -0.80
C ILE A 14 -7.11 7.17 -1.46
N GLN A 15 -7.09 7.31 -2.78
CA GLN A 15 -5.88 7.61 -3.55
C GLN A 15 -5.21 8.92 -3.06
N ALA A 16 -6.00 9.99 -2.88
CA ALA A 16 -5.50 11.24 -2.32
C ALA A 16 -4.88 11.10 -0.91
N VAL A 17 -5.46 10.26 -0.03
CA VAL A 17 -4.89 9.94 1.29
C VAL A 17 -3.52 9.28 1.13
N ARG A 18 -3.47 8.17 0.38
CA ARG A 18 -2.25 7.36 0.21
C ARG A 18 -1.12 8.17 -0.39
N MET A 19 -1.40 8.90 -1.46
CA MET A 19 -0.41 9.79 -2.07
C MET A 19 0.04 10.86 -1.07
N THR A 20 -0.85 11.47 -0.30
CA THR A 20 -0.48 12.47 0.72
C THR A 20 0.43 11.87 1.80
N LEU A 21 0.10 10.69 2.32
CA LEU A 21 0.92 10.00 3.31
C LEU A 21 2.32 9.71 2.75
N ALA A 22 2.41 9.20 1.53
CA ALA A 22 3.69 8.93 0.88
C ALA A 22 4.53 10.20 0.70
N MET A 23 3.94 11.24 0.12
CA MET A 23 4.64 12.49 -0.16
C MET A 23 5.11 13.23 1.12
N ILE A 24 4.40 13.09 2.25
CA ILE A 24 4.87 13.62 3.53
C ILE A 24 6.13 12.89 3.98
N ILE A 25 6.14 11.56 3.91
CA ILE A 25 7.27 10.75 4.37
C ILE A 25 8.48 10.97 3.46
N TRP A 26 8.31 10.84 2.15
CA TRP A 26 9.43 10.70 1.24
C TRP A 26 9.92 12.00 0.57
N ASN A 27 9.09 13.04 0.49
CA ASN A 27 9.50 14.32 -0.15
C ASN A 27 9.79 15.44 0.84
N VAL A 28 9.37 15.29 2.09
CA VAL A 28 9.48 16.37 3.09
C VAL A 28 10.41 16.00 4.23
N ALA A 29 10.45 14.73 4.63
CA ALA A 29 10.97 14.37 5.94
C ALA A 29 11.51 12.94 6.06
N GLU A 30 12.09 12.41 4.99
CA GLU A 30 12.65 11.05 4.92
C GLU A 30 13.56 10.74 6.12
N ASP A 31 14.36 11.73 6.54
CA ASP A 31 15.30 11.62 7.66
C ASP A 31 14.87 12.35 8.95
N ASN A 32 13.68 12.98 8.98
CA ASN A 32 13.23 13.80 10.11
C ASN A 32 11.78 13.55 10.50
N THR A 33 11.56 12.49 11.26
CA THR A 33 10.23 12.09 11.76
C THR A 33 9.46 13.19 12.49
N THR A 34 10.16 14.10 13.20
CA THR A 34 9.50 15.21 13.90
C THR A 34 8.96 16.23 12.90
N TYR A 35 9.75 16.56 11.88
CA TYR A 35 9.33 17.46 10.81
C TYR A 35 8.22 16.82 9.94
N ALA A 36 8.30 15.51 9.66
CA ALA A 36 7.25 14.75 8.99
C ALA A 36 5.89 14.92 9.70
N GLY A 37 5.91 14.73 11.03
CA GLY A 37 4.71 14.87 11.85
C GLY A 37 4.15 16.29 11.87
N GLN A 38 5.01 17.31 11.82
CA GLN A 38 4.59 18.71 11.73
C GLN A 38 3.89 19.00 10.40
N VAL A 39 4.49 18.64 9.27
CA VAL A 39 3.89 18.86 7.95
C VAL A 39 2.58 18.08 7.79
N ALA A 40 2.55 16.83 8.28
CA ALA A 40 1.31 16.05 8.32
C ALA A 40 0.19 16.78 9.08
N ALA A 41 0.52 17.33 10.25
CA ALA A 41 -0.43 18.10 11.06
C ALA A 41 -0.87 19.38 10.35
N GLU A 42 0.03 20.11 9.68
CA GLU A 42 -0.30 21.35 8.95
C GLU A 42 -1.25 21.10 7.78
N VAL A 43 -0.94 20.13 6.92
CA VAL A 43 -1.79 19.74 5.78
C VAL A 43 -3.16 19.29 6.28
N PHE A 44 -3.19 18.47 7.34
CA PHE A 44 -4.42 17.99 7.94
C PHE A 44 -5.27 19.13 8.54
N VAL A 45 -4.65 20.02 9.34
CA VAL A 45 -5.33 21.18 9.95
C VAL A 45 -5.86 22.12 8.87
N ALA A 46 -5.13 22.34 7.79
CA ALA A 46 -5.59 23.15 6.66
C ALA A 46 -6.90 22.60 6.06
N GLY A 47 -7.01 21.28 5.88
CA GLY A 47 -8.24 20.61 5.42
C GLY A 47 -9.40 20.75 6.42
N VAL A 48 -9.15 20.50 7.70
CA VAL A 48 -10.17 20.60 8.75
C VAL A 48 -10.68 22.04 8.88
N VAL A 49 -9.79 23.02 8.99
CA VAL A 49 -10.13 24.44 9.07
C VAL A 49 -10.84 24.89 7.79
N GLY A 50 -10.34 24.49 6.62
CA GLY A 50 -10.96 24.75 5.32
C GLY A 50 -12.42 24.28 5.27
N SER A 51 -12.72 23.09 5.82
CA SER A 51 -14.08 22.56 5.86
C SER A 51 -15.07 23.44 6.65
N PHE A 52 -14.58 24.23 7.61
CA PHE A 52 -15.39 25.22 8.33
C PHE A 52 -15.48 26.54 7.56
N LEU A 53 -14.36 27.03 7.02
CA LEU A 53 -14.31 28.29 6.28
C LEU A 53 -15.19 28.28 5.03
N VAL A 54 -15.28 27.14 4.34
CA VAL A 54 -16.17 26.96 3.19
C VAL A 54 -17.64 27.24 3.54
N ARG A 55 -18.06 27.06 4.79
CA ARG A 55 -19.44 27.40 5.21
C ARG A 55 -19.72 28.90 5.21
N LEU A 56 -18.68 29.72 5.36
CA LEU A 56 -18.79 31.18 5.34
C LEU A 56 -19.02 31.71 3.93
N VAL A 57 -18.68 30.93 2.91
CA VAL A 57 -18.85 31.30 1.51
C VAL A 57 -20.27 30.94 1.07
N PRO A 58 -21.13 31.91 0.70
CA PRO A 58 -22.53 31.67 0.35
C PRO A 58 -22.70 31.12 -1.08
N LEU A 59 -21.91 30.11 -1.44
CA LEU A 59 -22.02 29.40 -2.71
C LEU A 59 -23.21 28.43 -2.66
N ARG A 60 -24.14 28.56 -3.61
CA ARG A 60 -25.11 27.49 -3.87
C ARG A 60 -24.35 26.27 -4.41
N ARG A 61 -24.78 25.06 -4.01
CA ARG A 61 -24.15 23.79 -4.43
C ARG A 61 -22.66 23.69 -4.11
N GLN A 62 -22.26 24.04 -2.88
CA GLN A 62 -20.86 23.96 -2.42
C GLN A 62 -20.18 22.62 -2.75
N ALA A 63 -20.88 21.49 -2.55
CA ALA A 63 -20.36 20.18 -2.85
C ALA A 63 -19.94 20.05 -4.32
N VAL A 64 -20.73 20.57 -5.27
CA VAL A 64 -20.43 20.53 -6.71
C VAL A 64 -19.14 21.29 -7.02
N TRP A 65 -18.97 22.51 -6.49
CA TRP A 65 -17.78 23.31 -6.74
C TRP A 65 -16.51 22.69 -6.15
N LEU A 66 -16.59 22.23 -4.90
CA LEU A 66 -15.48 21.52 -4.25
C LEU A 66 -15.15 20.22 -4.98
N GLY A 67 -16.17 19.49 -5.46
CA GLY A 67 -15.97 18.26 -6.21
C GLY A 67 -15.37 18.51 -7.59
N ALA A 68 -15.75 19.58 -8.28
CA ALA A 68 -15.12 19.98 -9.55
C ALA A 68 -13.65 20.38 -9.35
N LEU A 69 -13.35 21.15 -8.31
CA LEU A 69 -11.97 21.48 -7.94
C LEU A 69 -11.17 20.22 -7.59
N PHE A 70 -11.75 19.31 -6.80
CA PHE A 70 -11.11 18.05 -6.46
C PHE A 70 -10.80 17.21 -7.71
N GLY A 71 -11.78 17.03 -8.60
CA GLY A 71 -11.58 16.31 -9.86
C GLY A 71 -10.53 16.95 -10.76
N LEU A 72 -10.48 18.30 -10.82
CA LEU A 72 -9.43 19.02 -11.55
C LEU A 72 -8.04 18.72 -10.96
N ILE A 73 -7.88 18.76 -9.64
CA ILE A 73 -6.61 18.47 -8.98
C ILE A 73 -6.17 17.02 -9.25
N VAL A 74 -7.11 16.06 -9.20
CA VAL A 74 -6.82 14.65 -9.55
C VAL A 74 -6.27 14.53 -10.97
N VAL A 75 -6.86 15.24 -11.94
CA VAL A 75 -6.37 15.28 -13.32
C VAL A 75 -4.99 15.93 -13.43
N LEU A 76 -4.80 17.08 -12.78
CA LEU A 76 -3.53 17.81 -12.82
C LEU A 76 -2.39 17.00 -12.22
N ARG A 77 -2.65 16.28 -11.13
CA ARG A 77 -1.69 15.36 -10.51
C ARG A 77 -1.20 14.30 -11.49
N GLN A 78 -2.13 13.69 -12.24
CA GLN A 78 -1.78 12.68 -13.24
C GLN A 78 -1.02 13.26 -14.43
N ALA A 79 -1.39 14.47 -14.85
CA ALA A 79 -0.85 15.10 -16.05
C ALA A 79 0.53 15.75 -15.83
N LEU A 80 0.84 16.11 -14.58
CA LEU A 80 2.04 16.88 -14.21
C LEU A 80 2.77 16.21 -13.03
N PRO A 81 3.28 14.97 -13.19
CA PRO A 81 4.11 14.36 -12.16
C PRO A 81 5.45 15.09 -12.05
N GLY A 82 6.04 15.07 -10.85
CA GLY A 82 7.41 15.53 -10.62
C GLY A 82 7.66 15.90 -9.17
N GLU A 83 8.94 16.03 -8.81
CA GLU A 83 9.45 16.26 -7.45
C GLU A 83 8.64 17.30 -6.64
N ASN A 84 8.27 18.43 -7.27
CA ASN A 84 7.52 19.50 -6.61
C ASN A 84 6.00 19.43 -6.86
N ALA A 85 5.59 18.98 -8.05
CA ALA A 85 4.19 18.99 -8.45
C ALA A 85 3.39 17.85 -7.81
N SER A 86 3.98 16.65 -7.73
CA SER A 86 3.40 15.47 -7.08
C SER A 86 3.00 15.74 -5.63
N PRO A 87 3.89 16.21 -4.71
CA PRO A 87 3.50 16.52 -3.34
C PRO A 87 2.48 17.66 -3.25
N ALA A 88 2.63 18.72 -4.05
CA ALA A 88 1.70 19.85 -4.03
C ALA A 88 0.26 19.43 -4.40
N PHE A 89 0.09 18.64 -5.47
CA PHE A 89 -1.22 18.15 -5.87
C PHE A 89 -1.76 17.06 -4.93
N ALA A 90 -0.90 16.23 -4.32
CA ALA A 90 -1.31 15.30 -3.28
C ALA A 90 -1.94 16.05 -2.10
N PHE A 91 -1.23 17.02 -1.53
CA PHE A 91 -1.69 17.81 -0.38
C PHE A 91 -2.96 18.60 -0.72
N ALA A 92 -3.01 19.24 -1.89
CA ALA A 92 -4.19 19.97 -2.35
C ALA A 92 -5.40 19.04 -2.51
N SER A 93 -5.21 17.83 -3.08
CA SER A 93 -6.29 16.87 -3.27
C SER A 93 -6.89 16.42 -1.94
N TRP A 94 -6.05 16.18 -0.93
CA TRP A 94 -6.48 15.79 0.41
C TRP A 94 -7.24 16.91 1.13
N ILE A 95 -6.71 18.12 1.11
CA ILE A 95 -7.35 19.31 1.71
C ILE A 95 -8.73 19.55 1.08
N VAL A 96 -8.84 19.53 -0.24
CA VAL A 96 -10.10 19.78 -0.94
C VAL A 96 -11.10 18.64 -0.70
N TRP A 97 -10.64 17.40 -0.61
CA TRP A 97 -11.51 16.26 -0.30
C TRP A 97 -12.08 16.33 1.12
N LEU A 98 -11.26 16.72 2.11
CA LEU A 98 -11.71 16.98 3.49
C LEU A 98 -12.75 18.12 3.57
N CYS A 99 -12.69 19.09 2.65
CA CYS A 99 -13.71 20.13 2.51
C CYS A 99 -14.98 19.61 1.80
N TRP A 100 -14.81 18.80 0.77
CA TRP A 100 -15.88 18.27 -0.07
C TRP A 100 -16.80 17.31 0.67
N LEU A 101 -16.24 16.31 1.35
CA LEU A 101 -16.99 15.22 1.95
C LEU A 101 -18.11 15.68 2.91
N PRO A 102 -17.86 16.56 3.91
CA PRO A 102 -18.92 17.05 4.79
C PRO A 102 -19.96 17.91 4.05
N ALA A 103 -19.56 18.65 3.00
CA ALA A 103 -20.50 19.40 2.16
C ALA A 103 -21.42 18.46 1.37
N PHE A 104 -20.86 17.38 0.82
CA PHE A 104 -21.61 16.32 0.13
C PHE A 104 -22.57 15.59 1.06
N ILE A 105 -22.10 15.13 2.24
CA ILE A 105 -22.95 14.46 3.24
C ILE A 105 -24.11 15.37 3.65
N ARG A 106 -23.85 16.66 3.86
CA ARG A 106 -24.91 17.64 4.16
C ARG A 106 -25.92 17.81 3.02
N GLN A 107 -25.46 17.86 1.77
CA GLN A 107 -26.35 17.96 0.60
C GLN A 107 -27.22 16.71 0.49
N ALA A 108 -26.62 15.51 0.59
CA ALA A 108 -27.34 14.24 0.58
C ALA A 108 -28.33 14.14 1.76
N GLY A 109 -27.96 14.60 2.94
CA GLY A 109 -28.82 14.70 4.12
C GLY A 109 -30.08 15.54 3.88
N ARG A 110 -29.90 16.73 3.31
CA ARG A 110 -31.03 17.61 2.97
C ARG A 110 -31.95 17.02 1.90
N ALA A 111 -31.42 16.17 1.03
CA ALA A 111 -32.16 15.44 0.01
C ALA A 111 -32.80 14.12 0.51
N GLY A 112 -32.52 13.70 1.75
CA GLY A 112 -32.99 12.41 2.28
C GLY A 112 -32.26 11.18 1.70
N LEU A 113 -31.03 11.36 1.18
CA LEU A 113 -30.27 10.36 0.43
C LEU A 113 -29.03 9.84 1.18
N LEU A 114 -29.02 9.90 2.52
CA LEU A 114 -27.87 9.48 3.34
C LEU A 114 -27.52 8.00 3.22
N ARG A 115 -28.53 7.15 3.03
CA ARG A 115 -28.30 5.72 2.80
C ARG A 115 -27.57 5.50 1.47
N ASP A 116 -27.96 6.21 0.42
CA ASP A 116 -27.30 6.13 -0.88
C ASP A 116 -25.86 6.64 -0.81
N ALA A 117 -25.62 7.70 -0.02
CA ALA A 117 -24.28 8.20 0.25
C ALA A 117 -23.43 7.15 1.00
N ALA A 118 -23.94 6.52 2.06
CA ALA A 118 -23.24 5.47 2.79
C ALA A 118 -22.92 4.26 1.92
N THR A 119 -23.90 3.77 1.15
CA THR A 119 -23.70 2.68 0.18
C THR A 119 -22.67 3.05 -0.87
N GLY A 120 -22.67 4.30 -1.35
CA GLY A 120 -21.68 4.79 -2.29
C GLY A 120 -20.27 4.81 -1.69
N ILE A 121 -20.09 5.23 -0.43
CA ILE A 121 -18.79 5.20 0.26
C ILE A 121 -18.25 3.76 0.31
N ILE A 122 -19.08 2.78 0.70
CA ILE A 122 -18.68 1.37 0.76
C ILE A 122 -18.32 0.83 -0.64
N LEU A 123 -19.13 1.17 -1.65
CA LEU A 123 -18.81 0.82 -3.03
C LEU A 123 -17.53 1.50 -3.52
N GLY A 124 -17.21 2.70 -3.04
CA GLY A 124 -15.96 3.40 -3.35
C GLY A 124 -14.75 2.62 -2.86
N VAL A 125 -14.82 2.08 -1.63
CA VAL A 125 -13.78 1.17 -1.11
C VAL A 125 -13.73 -0.12 -1.94
N ALA A 126 -14.87 -0.72 -2.26
CA ALA A 126 -14.90 -1.94 -3.10
C ALA A 126 -14.31 -1.72 -4.51
N VAL A 127 -14.58 -0.57 -5.13
CA VAL A 127 -14.02 -0.19 -6.45
C VAL A 127 -12.53 0.09 -6.34
N GLN A 128 -12.08 0.73 -5.25
CA GLN A 128 -10.66 0.92 -4.97
C GLN A 128 -9.92 -0.43 -4.95
N ILE A 129 -10.43 -1.42 -4.23
CA ILE A 129 -9.83 -2.76 -4.17
C ILE A 129 -9.94 -3.51 -5.50
N ALA A 130 -11.06 -3.38 -6.21
CA ALA A 130 -11.16 -3.92 -7.56
C ALA A 130 -10.10 -3.32 -8.49
N GLY A 131 -9.82 -2.01 -8.36
CA GLY A 131 -8.74 -1.33 -9.07
C GLY A 131 -7.38 -1.93 -8.75
N GLU A 132 -7.03 -2.02 -7.46
CA GLU A 132 -5.78 -2.64 -7.01
C GLU A 132 -5.62 -4.08 -7.54
N ILE A 133 -6.68 -4.88 -7.52
CA ILE A 133 -6.65 -6.25 -8.05
C ILE A 133 -6.38 -6.23 -9.56
N ALA A 134 -7.15 -5.46 -10.32
CA ALA A 134 -7.05 -5.39 -11.78
C ALA A 134 -5.71 -4.79 -12.26
N LEU A 135 -5.06 -4.02 -11.41
CA LEU A 135 -3.78 -3.35 -11.66
C LEU A 135 -2.63 -3.99 -10.86
N HIS A 136 -2.84 -5.20 -10.33
CA HIS A 136 -1.81 -6.03 -9.70
C HIS A 136 -1.07 -5.38 -8.53
N GLY A 137 -1.79 -4.63 -7.70
CA GLY A 137 -1.24 -3.96 -6.52
C GLY A 137 -0.94 -2.47 -6.72
N LEU A 138 -1.29 -1.89 -7.86
CA LEU A 138 -1.17 -0.47 -8.11
C LEU A 138 -2.53 0.24 -8.07
N ASP A 139 -2.53 1.48 -7.58
CA ASP A 139 -3.66 2.37 -7.75
C ASP A 139 -3.68 2.97 -9.17
N LEU A 140 -4.88 3.33 -9.65
CA LEU A 140 -5.05 3.92 -10.99
C LEU A 140 -4.15 5.14 -11.20
N GLU A 141 -3.94 5.92 -10.15
CA GLU A 141 -3.13 7.13 -10.21
C GLU A 141 -1.63 6.87 -10.40
N LEU A 142 -1.18 5.65 -10.13
CA LEU A 142 0.22 5.23 -10.22
C LEU A 142 0.57 4.68 -11.61
N ILE A 143 -0.38 4.69 -12.54
CA ILE A 143 -0.16 4.30 -13.93
C ILE A 143 0.38 5.50 -14.70
N ASP A 144 1.48 5.29 -15.41
CA ASP A 144 2.09 6.34 -16.23
C ASP A 144 1.49 6.45 -17.63
N GLY A 145 1.68 7.62 -18.25
CA GLY A 145 1.41 7.86 -19.66
C GLY A 145 0.06 8.51 -20.00
N PRO A 146 -0.22 8.76 -21.29
CA PRO A 146 -1.38 9.55 -21.71
C PRO A 146 -2.73 8.89 -21.40
N LEU A 147 -2.77 7.55 -21.34
CA LEU A 147 -4.00 6.82 -21.04
C LEU A 147 -4.45 7.02 -19.58
N SER A 148 -3.53 7.16 -18.63
CA SER A 148 -3.90 7.43 -17.23
C SER A 148 -4.48 8.84 -17.09
N VAL A 149 -3.95 9.84 -17.81
CA VAL A 149 -4.52 11.19 -17.85
C VAL A 149 -5.93 11.18 -18.42
N ILE A 150 -6.17 10.43 -19.50
CA ILE A 150 -7.53 10.26 -20.07
C ILE A 150 -8.45 9.57 -19.06
N ALA A 151 -7.98 8.53 -18.37
CA ALA A 151 -8.75 7.85 -17.33
C ALA A 151 -9.12 8.80 -16.18
N ALA A 152 -8.17 9.61 -15.71
CA ALA A 152 -8.41 10.62 -14.68
C ALA A 152 -9.43 11.69 -15.15
N LEU A 153 -9.34 12.14 -16.41
CA LEU A 153 -10.30 13.07 -17.00
C LEU A 153 -11.73 12.49 -17.03
N LEU A 154 -11.86 11.24 -17.49
CA LEU A 154 -13.15 10.54 -17.53
C LEU A 154 -13.71 10.32 -16.12
N LEU A 155 -12.85 9.96 -15.17
CA LEU A 155 -13.22 9.77 -13.76
C LEU A 155 -13.72 11.07 -13.13
N ALA A 156 -12.98 12.17 -13.31
CA ALA A 156 -13.35 13.50 -12.84
C ALA A 156 -14.66 13.99 -13.50
N ALA A 157 -14.82 13.80 -14.81
CA ALA A 157 -16.03 14.18 -15.52
C ALA A 157 -17.25 13.38 -15.03
N ALA A 158 -17.11 12.05 -14.86
CA ALA A 158 -18.17 11.19 -14.34
C ALA A 158 -18.54 11.57 -12.89
N PHE A 159 -17.55 11.88 -12.06
CA PHE A 159 -17.76 12.34 -10.70
C PHE A 159 -18.54 13.65 -10.65
N VAL A 160 -18.13 14.65 -11.42
CA VAL A 160 -18.81 15.96 -11.48
C VAL A 160 -20.22 15.80 -12.04
N ALA A 161 -20.41 15.01 -13.10
CA ALA A 161 -21.74 14.74 -13.67
C ALA A 161 -22.68 14.07 -12.66
N ALA A 162 -22.19 13.08 -11.91
CA ALA A 162 -22.95 12.42 -10.85
C ALA A 162 -23.31 13.39 -9.72
N LEU A 163 -22.37 14.28 -9.35
CA LEU A 163 -22.52 15.26 -8.27
C LEU A 163 -23.50 16.38 -8.61
N VAL A 164 -23.47 16.91 -9.84
CA VAL A 164 -24.45 17.89 -10.35
C VAL A 164 -25.87 17.33 -10.35
N SER A 165 -26.00 16.01 -10.52
CA SER A 165 -27.28 15.29 -10.51
C SER A 165 -27.82 15.00 -9.10
N VAL A 166 -27.07 15.31 -8.03
CA VAL A 166 -27.56 15.20 -6.66
C VAL A 166 -28.52 16.36 -6.40
N PRO A 167 -29.79 16.10 -6.04
CA PRO A 167 -30.77 17.15 -5.84
C PRO A 167 -30.42 17.99 -4.61
N ASP A 168 -30.69 19.29 -4.72
CA ASP A 168 -30.72 20.16 -3.55
C ASP A 168 -32.03 19.92 -2.81
N GLY A 169 -31.94 19.40 -1.60
CA GLY A 169 -33.11 19.20 -0.75
C GLY A 169 -33.30 20.30 0.29
N ASN A 170 -34.50 20.34 0.85
CA ASN A 170 -34.91 21.29 1.89
C ASN A 170 -35.16 20.62 3.25
N ALA A 171 -34.92 19.30 3.35
CA ALA A 171 -35.06 18.62 4.64
C ALA A 171 -34.05 19.20 5.65
N PRO A 172 -34.32 19.08 6.96
CA PRO A 172 -33.32 19.38 7.98
C PRO A 172 -32.01 18.66 7.63
N PRO A 173 -30.86 19.36 7.66
CA PRO A 173 -29.58 18.73 7.36
C PRO A 173 -29.37 17.55 8.31
N SER A 174 -28.89 16.40 7.87
CA SER A 174 -28.73 15.21 8.71
C SER A 174 -27.46 14.45 8.33
N GLY A 175 -27.15 13.36 9.06
CA GLY A 175 -25.98 12.52 8.77
C GLY A 175 -24.73 12.87 9.55
N ALA A 176 -24.87 13.64 10.65
CA ALA A 176 -23.73 14.05 11.46
C ALA A 176 -22.98 12.86 12.08
N TRP A 177 -23.68 11.81 12.50
CA TRP A 177 -23.06 10.56 12.95
C TRP A 177 -22.36 9.82 11.83
N GLY A 178 -22.95 9.79 10.64
CA GLY A 178 -22.28 9.27 9.44
C GLY A 178 -20.95 9.99 9.19
N ALA A 179 -20.97 11.33 9.23
CA ALA A 179 -19.77 12.16 9.05
C ALA A 179 -18.68 11.88 10.09
N LEU A 180 -19.05 11.61 11.35
CA LEU A 180 -18.11 11.23 12.42
C LEU A 180 -17.34 9.94 12.11
N VAL A 181 -18.04 8.94 11.57
CA VAL A 181 -17.50 7.58 11.51
C VAL A 181 -16.73 7.27 10.23
N VAL A 182 -16.79 8.14 9.19
CA VAL A 182 -16.07 7.88 7.91
C VAL A 182 -14.56 7.78 8.12
N GLY A 183 -13.97 8.67 8.92
CA GLY A 183 -12.53 8.63 9.22
C GLY A 183 -12.11 7.31 9.88
N PRO A 184 -12.63 6.96 11.07
CA PRO A 184 -12.32 5.70 11.73
C PRO A 184 -12.63 4.45 10.90
N TYR A 185 -13.65 4.50 10.04
CA TYR A 185 -13.96 3.44 9.08
C TYR A 185 -12.85 3.29 8.04
N LEU A 186 -12.40 4.38 7.41
CA LEU A 186 -11.32 4.32 6.42
C LEU A 186 -9.97 3.92 7.03
N PHE A 187 -9.71 4.26 8.31
CA PHE A 187 -8.54 3.73 9.01
C PHE A 187 -8.52 2.19 9.02
N LEU A 188 -9.67 1.55 9.26
CA LEU A 188 -9.77 0.09 9.29
C LEU A 188 -9.63 -0.54 7.90
N GLU A 189 -10.21 0.11 6.89
CA GLU A 189 -10.09 -0.35 5.50
C GLU A 189 -8.62 -0.32 5.07
N LEU A 190 -7.95 0.83 5.20
CA LEU A 190 -6.56 1.03 4.79
C LEU A 190 -5.57 0.12 5.54
N THR A 191 -5.71 0.00 6.86
CA THR A 191 -4.68 -0.66 7.67
C THR A 191 -4.87 -2.17 7.86
N LEU A 192 -6.04 -2.71 7.54
CA LEU A 192 -6.37 -4.11 7.83
C LEU A 192 -7.27 -4.77 6.78
N LEU A 193 -8.49 -4.26 6.59
CA LEU A 193 -9.58 -5.05 5.99
C LEU A 193 -9.40 -5.26 4.49
N THR A 194 -8.67 -4.36 3.84
CA THR A 194 -8.42 -4.43 2.41
C THR A 194 -6.96 -4.65 2.04
N GLY A 195 -6.07 -4.84 3.03
CA GLY A 195 -4.64 -5.04 2.80
C GLY A 195 -4.32 -6.40 2.17
N LEU A 196 -4.51 -6.57 0.87
CA LEU A 196 -4.33 -7.85 0.16
C LEU A 196 -2.94 -8.46 0.40
N GLY A 197 -1.88 -7.64 0.39
CA GLY A 197 -0.52 -8.10 0.64
C GLY A 197 -0.30 -8.59 2.07
N ARG A 198 -0.86 -7.87 3.06
CA ARG A 198 -0.89 -8.32 4.47
C ARG A 198 -1.58 -9.67 4.61
N ILE A 199 -2.75 -9.84 3.99
CA ILE A 199 -3.52 -11.08 4.08
C ILE A 199 -2.72 -12.26 3.50
N GLU A 200 -2.07 -12.10 2.34
CA GLU A 200 -1.21 -13.15 1.77
C GLU A 200 -0.05 -13.50 2.71
N VAL A 201 0.62 -12.50 3.29
CA VAL A 201 1.75 -12.72 4.22
C VAL A 201 1.31 -13.41 5.51
N ASP A 202 0.23 -12.96 6.12
CA ASP A 202 -0.24 -13.49 7.42
C ASP A 202 -0.89 -14.86 7.29
N THR A 203 -1.56 -15.14 6.17
CA THR A 203 -2.23 -16.44 5.93
C THR A 203 -1.32 -17.47 5.27
N ARG A 204 -0.29 -17.04 4.53
CA ARG A 204 0.52 -17.85 3.62
C ARG A 204 -0.29 -18.55 2.53
N LEU A 205 -1.51 -18.07 2.26
CA LEU A 205 -2.36 -18.56 1.18
C LEU A 205 -2.11 -17.73 -0.08
N PRO A 206 -2.31 -18.30 -1.28
CA PRO A 206 -2.13 -17.55 -2.52
C PRO A 206 -2.96 -16.27 -2.54
N GLN A 207 -2.41 -15.19 -3.12
CA GLN A 207 -3.07 -13.88 -3.17
C GLN A 207 -4.53 -13.91 -3.68
N VAL A 208 -4.85 -14.79 -4.64
CA VAL A 208 -6.24 -14.95 -5.14
C VAL A 208 -7.23 -15.34 -4.04
N VAL A 209 -6.80 -16.07 -3.00
CA VAL A 209 -7.64 -16.42 -1.86
C VAL A 209 -7.95 -15.20 -1.02
N ALA A 210 -6.96 -14.32 -0.80
CA ALA A 210 -7.17 -13.04 -0.12
C ALA A 210 -8.17 -12.16 -0.90
N GLN A 211 -8.00 -12.07 -2.22
CA GLN A 211 -8.90 -11.33 -3.11
C GLN A 211 -10.34 -11.84 -3.04
N LEU A 212 -10.54 -13.16 -3.11
CA LEU A 212 -11.86 -13.79 -3.02
C LEU A 212 -12.50 -13.58 -1.64
N ALA A 213 -11.71 -13.64 -0.56
CA ALA A 213 -12.22 -13.40 0.79
C ALA A 213 -12.70 -11.96 0.98
N VAL A 214 -11.91 -10.97 0.56
CA VAL A 214 -12.30 -9.55 0.59
C VAL A 214 -13.51 -9.30 -0.31
N ALA A 215 -13.55 -9.89 -1.51
CA ALA A 215 -14.68 -9.78 -2.42
C ALA A 215 -15.97 -10.34 -1.79
N LEU A 216 -15.90 -11.54 -1.23
CA LEU A 216 -17.03 -12.16 -0.53
C LEU A 216 -17.50 -11.29 0.65
N ALA A 217 -16.57 -10.74 1.42
CA ALA A 217 -16.87 -9.88 2.55
C ALA A 217 -17.71 -8.65 2.13
N PHE A 218 -17.31 -7.94 1.07
CA PHE A 218 -18.07 -6.80 0.54
C PHE A 218 -19.44 -7.21 0.00
N VAL A 219 -19.52 -8.31 -0.76
CA VAL A 219 -20.79 -8.77 -1.36
C VAL A 219 -21.79 -9.15 -0.27
N VAL A 220 -21.37 -9.91 0.73
CA VAL A 220 -22.21 -10.31 1.87
C VAL A 220 -22.62 -9.08 2.68
N ALA A 221 -21.67 -8.19 2.98
CA ALA A 221 -21.93 -6.98 3.74
C ALA A 221 -22.96 -6.06 3.07
N LEU A 222 -22.81 -5.81 1.77
CA LEU A 222 -23.74 -4.99 0.99
C LEU A 222 -25.11 -5.67 0.80
N ALA A 223 -25.15 -7.00 0.64
CA ALA A 223 -26.41 -7.74 0.58
C ALA A 223 -27.18 -7.65 1.90
N LEU A 224 -26.50 -7.77 3.04
CA LEU A 224 -27.12 -7.63 4.36
C LEU A 224 -27.55 -6.20 4.65
N ALA A 225 -26.83 -5.18 4.17
CA ALA A 225 -27.15 -3.78 4.39
C ALA A 225 -28.50 -3.32 3.76
N VAL A 226 -29.02 -4.08 2.79
CA VAL A 226 -30.30 -3.81 2.10
C VAL A 226 -31.45 -4.71 2.55
N VAL A 227 -31.20 -5.69 3.42
CA VAL A 227 -32.23 -6.57 3.99
C VAL A 227 -32.74 -5.97 5.32
N PRO A 228 -34.04 -6.08 5.64
CA PRO A 228 -34.55 -5.67 6.94
C PRO A 228 -34.00 -6.58 8.04
N ILE A 229 -33.09 -6.04 8.86
CA ILE A 229 -32.48 -6.74 9.99
C ILE A 229 -33.10 -6.20 11.28
N ARG A 230 -33.69 -7.11 12.07
CA ARG A 230 -34.22 -6.80 13.41
C ARG A 230 -33.12 -6.17 14.27
N ARG A 231 -33.48 -5.19 15.10
CA ARG A 231 -32.49 -4.50 15.97
C ARG A 231 -31.56 -5.45 16.72
N ALA A 232 -32.07 -6.51 17.36
CA ALA A 232 -31.25 -7.46 18.11
C ALA A 232 -30.20 -8.18 17.24
N VAL A 233 -30.58 -8.56 16.02
CA VAL A 233 -29.68 -9.20 15.05
C VAL A 233 -28.62 -8.21 14.57
N ARG A 234 -29.01 -6.96 14.30
CA ARG A 234 -28.05 -5.90 13.94
C ARG A 234 -27.01 -5.68 15.04
N VAL A 235 -27.46 -5.57 16.29
CA VAL A 235 -26.57 -5.41 17.46
C VAL A 235 -25.60 -6.58 17.57
N LEU A 236 -26.09 -7.82 17.38
CA LEU A 236 -25.23 -9.00 17.38
C LEU A 236 -24.18 -8.94 16.26
N ILE A 237 -24.56 -8.61 15.03
CA ILE A 237 -23.63 -8.57 13.90
C ILE A 237 -22.54 -7.52 14.11
N VAL A 238 -22.89 -6.30 14.54
CA VAL A 238 -21.87 -5.26 14.79
C VAL A 238 -20.98 -5.60 15.97
N ALA A 239 -21.52 -6.23 17.02
CA ALA A 239 -20.75 -6.69 18.17
C ALA A 239 -19.76 -7.81 17.78
N LEU A 240 -20.20 -8.76 16.94
CA LEU A 240 -19.32 -9.80 16.40
C LEU A 240 -18.20 -9.22 15.53
N GLY A 241 -18.49 -8.19 14.73
CA GLY A 241 -17.47 -7.48 13.95
C GLY A 241 -16.40 -6.84 14.82
N VAL A 242 -16.79 -6.12 15.89
CA VAL A 242 -15.83 -5.52 16.84
C VAL A 242 -15.09 -6.58 17.65
N ALA A 243 -15.76 -7.66 18.05
CA ALA A 243 -15.13 -8.78 18.75
C ALA A 243 -14.10 -9.49 17.86
N ALA A 244 -14.36 -9.62 16.56
CA ALA A 244 -13.41 -10.16 15.60
C ALA A 244 -12.15 -9.27 15.50
N LEU A 245 -12.31 -7.95 15.45
CA LEU A 245 -11.17 -7.01 15.51
C LEU A 245 -10.39 -7.15 16.82
N ALA A 246 -11.08 -7.32 17.96
CA ALA A 246 -10.46 -7.48 19.27
C ALA A 246 -9.74 -8.83 19.46
N ALA A 247 -10.21 -9.88 18.78
CA ALA A 247 -9.53 -11.16 18.73
C ALA A 247 -8.20 -11.09 17.93
N GLY A 248 -8.01 -10.01 17.17
CA GLY A 248 -6.83 -9.77 16.35
C GLY A 248 -6.80 -10.63 15.08
N THR A 249 -5.76 -10.42 14.28
CA THR A 249 -5.41 -11.32 13.19
C THR A 249 -4.61 -12.49 13.77
N ALA A 250 -5.32 -13.54 14.19
CA ALA A 250 -4.66 -14.81 14.45
C ALA A 250 -3.96 -15.27 13.16
N TYR A 251 -2.63 -15.38 13.19
CA TYR A 251 -1.83 -15.83 12.03
C TYR A 251 -2.45 -17.08 11.40
N GLY A 252 -2.45 -17.14 10.06
CA GLY A 252 -3.09 -18.23 9.32
C GLY A 252 -4.57 -17.97 8.98
N ALA A 253 -5.30 -19.05 8.67
CA ALA A 253 -6.64 -18.98 8.05
C ALA A 253 -7.71 -18.25 8.88
N ALA A 254 -7.54 -18.13 10.20
CA ALA A 254 -8.46 -17.40 11.07
C ALA A 254 -8.53 -15.89 10.72
N THR A 255 -7.45 -15.33 10.15
CA THR A 255 -7.43 -13.95 9.64
C THR A 255 -8.54 -13.69 8.61
N LEU A 256 -8.86 -14.68 7.76
CA LEU A 256 -9.94 -14.54 6.77
C LEU A 256 -11.31 -14.38 7.44
N ALA A 257 -11.57 -15.12 8.53
CA ALA A 257 -12.80 -15.00 9.28
C ALA A 257 -12.92 -13.64 9.98
N THR A 258 -11.81 -13.13 10.54
CA THR A 258 -11.76 -11.79 11.14
C THR A 258 -12.15 -10.72 10.12
N ILE A 259 -11.56 -10.76 8.92
CA ILE A 259 -11.85 -9.79 7.85
C ILE A 259 -13.31 -9.84 7.44
N VAL A 260 -13.87 -11.02 7.18
CA VAL A 260 -15.26 -11.16 6.76
C VAL A 260 -16.22 -10.66 7.85
N LEU A 261 -16.03 -11.07 9.11
CA LEU A 261 -16.90 -10.67 10.21
C LEU A 261 -16.82 -9.17 10.51
N ALA A 262 -15.59 -8.63 10.53
CA ALA A 262 -15.36 -7.20 10.73
C ALA A 262 -15.97 -6.38 9.59
N GLN A 263 -15.73 -6.76 8.32
CA GLN A 263 -16.27 -6.03 7.17
C GLN A 263 -17.79 -5.96 7.17
N VAL A 264 -18.45 -7.08 7.47
CA VAL A 264 -19.91 -7.16 7.57
C VAL A 264 -20.42 -6.29 8.72
N GLY A 265 -19.81 -6.39 9.90
CA GLY A 265 -20.18 -5.59 11.07
C GLY A 265 -20.01 -4.09 10.84
N LEU A 266 -18.88 -3.67 10.28
CA LEU A 266 -18.55 -2.28 10.02
C LEU A 266 -19.41 -1.67 8.92
N THR A 267 -19.69 -2.41 7.85
CA THR A 267 -20.59 -1.97 6.78
C THR A 267 -22.00 -1.70 7.31
N ILE A 268 -22.55 -2.64 8.09
CA ILE A 268 -23.87 -2.48 8.69
C ILE A 268 -23.86 -1.34 9.72
N GLY A 269 -22.78 -1.23 10.50
CA GLY A 269 -22.54 -0.14 11.44
C GLY A 269 -22.52 1.22 10.75
N LEU A 270 -21.75 1.37 9.66
CA LEU A 270 -21.62 2.59 8.89
C LEU A 270 -22.96 3.04 8.31
N VAL A 271 -23.68 2.15 7.63
CA VAL A 271 -25.03 2.44 7.09
C VAL A 271 -26.00 2.80 8.21
N GLY A 272 -25.93 2.09 9.34
CA GLY A 272 -26.69 2.40 10.54
C GLY A 272 -26.36 3.78 11.10
N SER A 273 -25.09 4.16 11.17
CA SER A 273 -24.61 5.45 11.65
C SER A 273 -25.08 6.60 10.77
N PHE A 274 -25.06 6.45 9.44
CA PHE A 274 -25.61 7.43 8.47
C PHE A 274 -27.13 7.59 8.57
N THR A 275 -27.84 6.53 8.91
CA THR A 275 -29.31 6.53 9.02
C THR A 275 -29.80 6.72 10.46
N SER A 276 -28.88 6.88 11.41
CA SER A 276 -29.15 7.15 12.81
C SER A 276 -28.96 8.63 13.15
N GLY A 277 -29.75 9.13 14.10
CA GLY A 277 -29.46 10.41 14.73
C GLY A 277 -30.67 11.08 15.39
N PRO A 278 -30.48 11.74 16.55
CA PRO A 278 -31.46 12.69 17.04
C PRO A 278 -31.43 13.95 16.15
N GLN A 279 -32.61 14.43 15.77
CA GLN A 279 -32.83 15.63 14.93
C GLN A 279 -32.14 16.92 15.44
N ARG A 280 -31.57 16.90 16.65
CA ARG A 280 -30.88 18.04 17.29
C ARG A 280 -29.42 18.21 16.84
N LEU A 281 -28.75 17.14 16.36
CA LEU A 281 -27.33 17.18 15.95
C LEU A 281 -27.13 17.48 14.47
N ASP A 282 -28.23 17.60 13.76
CA ASP A 282 -28.40 17.68 12.32
C ASP A 282 -27.68 18.88 11.63
N GLY A 283 -27.51 20.00 12.34
CA GLY A 283 -26.67 21.12 11.90
C GLY A 283 -25.15 20.93 12.05
N ARG A 284 -24.69 19.86 12.73
CA ARG A 284 -23.30 19.67 13.17
C ARG A 284 -22.45 18.80 12.25
N VAL A 285 -22.89 18.52 11.02
CA VAL A 285 -22.18 17.63 10.06
C VAL A 285 -20.68 17.93 9.94
N HIS A 286 -20.28 19.19 9.72
CA HIS A 286 -18.84 19.47 9.56
C HIS A 286 -18.08 19.42 10.89
N LEU A 287 -18.73 19.74 12.03
CA LEU A 287 -18.10 19.58 13.34
C LEU A 287 -17.79 18.11 13.61
N LEU A 288 -18.78 17.24 13.43
CA LEU A 288 -18.57 15.80 13.65
C LEU A 288 -17.67 15.18 12.59
N SER A 289 -17.70 15.66 11.35
CA SER A 289 -16.73 15.27 10.33
C SER A 289 -15.31 15.66 10.72
N ALA A 290 -15.08 16.87 11.21
CA ALA A 290 -13.78 17.31 11.72
C ALA A 290 -13.30 16.42 12.87
N VAL A 291 -14.17 16.12 13.84
CA VAL A 291 -13.84 15.19 14.94
C VAL A 291 -13.47 13.81 14.39
N GLY A 292 -14.24 13.27 13.45
CA GLY A 292 -13.98 11.97 12.84
C GLY A 292 -12.62 11.92 12.14
N TRP A 293 -12.27 12.98 11.43
CA TRP A 293 -10.98 13.12 10.78
C TRP A 293 -9.82 13.31 11.75
N ILE A 294 -10.02 14.03 12.86
CA ILE A 294 -9.01 14.15 13.93
C ILE A 294 -8.74 12.78 14.54
N VAL A 295 -9.78 11.98 14.76
CA VAL A 295 -9.64 10.60 15.22
C VAL A 295 -8.89 9.76 14.19
N PHE A 296 -9.23 9.85 12.89
CA PHE A 296 -8.48 9.17 11.83
C PHE A 296 -7.00 9.54 11.86
N PHE A 297 -6.68 10.84 11.90
CA PHE A 297 -5.30 11.32 11.95
C PHE A 297 -4.56 10.77 13.16
N ALA A 298 -5.16 10.84 14.35
CA ALA A 298 -4.56 10.29 15.57
C ALA A 298 -4.34 8.78 15.48
N LEU A 299 -5.33 8.03 14.97
CA LEU A 299 -5.24 6.58 14.80
C LEU A 299 -4.12 6.21 13.82
N ILE A 300 -4.09 6.80 12.63
CA ILE A 300 -3.10 6.46 11.60
C ILE A 300 -1.69 6.92 11.97
N PHE A 301 -1.57 8.08 12.62
CA PHE A 301 -0.31 8.58 13.13
C PHE A 301 0.27 7.65 14.19
N VAL A 302 -0.52 7.26 15.20
CA VAL A 302 -0.07 6.31 16.23
C VAL A 302 0.22 4.95 15.61
N PHE A 303 -0.63 4.47 14.70
CA PHE A 303 -0.46 3.18 14.04
C PHE A 303 0.91 3.07 13.34
N TYR A 304 1.26 4.06 12.52
CA TYR A 304 2.55 4.05 11.83
C TYR A 304 3.73 4.48 12.70
N SER A 305 3.55 5.35 13.69
CA SER A 305 4.61 5.68 14.66
C SER A 305 5.07 4.46 15.45
N TYR A 306 4.17 3.50 15.67
CA TYR A 306 4.46 2.22 16.32
C TYR A 306 4.60 1.05 15.33
N ARG A 307 4.76 1.33 14.04
CA ARG A 307 5.05 0.35 12.98
C ARG A 307 4.05 -0.81 12.98
N ASP A 308 2.75 -0.49 13.04
CA ASP A 308 1.65 -1.44 12.96
C ASP A 308 1.60 -2.45 14.14
N ARG A 309 2.36 -2.22 15.22
CA ARG A 309 2.41 -3.09 16.42
C ARG A 309 1.36 -2.72 17.48
N VAL A 310 0.37 -1.93 17.09
CA VAL A 310 -0.71 -1.41 17.96
C VAL A 310 -2.08 -1.85 17.42
N ASP A 311 -2.22 -3.16 17.22
CA ASP A 311 -3.44 -3.82 16.73
C ASP A 311 -4.69 -3.53 17.60
N PHE A 312 -4.51 -3.22 18.89
CA PHE A 312 -5.58 -2.77 19.78
C PHE A 312 -6.31 -1.50 19.29
N LEU A 313 -5.74 -0.73 18.37
CA LEU A 313 -6.41 0.41 17.74
C LEU A 313 -7.57 -0.02 16.83
N TRP A 314 -7.51 -1.20 16.22
CA TRP A 314 -8.57 -1.70 15.34
C TRP A 314 -9.91 -1.87 16.05
N PRO A 315 -10.04 -2.59 17.19
CA PRO A 315 -11.31 -2.68 17.90
C PRO A 315 -11.79 -1.33 18.45
N ILE A 316 -10.89 -0.39 18.80
CA ILE A 316 -11.27 0.97 19.20
C ILE A 316 -11.93 1.71 18.04
N ALA A 317 -11.29 1.74 16.87
CA ALA A 317 -11.85 2.35 15.67
C ALA A 317 -13.19 1.68 15.29
N GLY A 318 -13.25 0.34 15.36
CA GLY A 318 -14.46 -0.41 15.06
C GLY A 318 -15.62 -0.07 16.00
N ALA A 319 -15.34 0.07 17.30
CA ALA A 319 -16.33 0.53 18.27
C ALA A 319 -16.86 1.93 17.91
N ILE A 320 -15.98 2.88 17.59
CA ILE A 320 -16.38 4.24 17.18
C ILE A 320 -17.32 4.20 15.96
N VAL A 321 -17.03 3.36 14.97
CA VAL A 321 -17.84 3.21 13.75
C VAL A 321 -19.26 2.70 14.06
N VAL A 322 -19.38 1.71 14.95
CA VAL A 322 -20.66 1.01 15.17
C VAL A 322 -21.52 1.60 16.28
N LEU A 323 -20.96 2.33 17.25
CA LEU A 323 -21.69 2.84 18.41
C LEU A 323 -22.93 3.69 18.03
N PRO A 324 -22.87 4.64 17.09
CA PRO A 324 -24.06 5.42 16.71
C PRO A 324 -25.18 4.55 16.12
N SER A 325 -24.83 3.47 15.42
CA SER A 325 -25.79 2.54 14.80
C SER A 325 -26.66 1.77 15.82
N LEU A 326 -26.22 1.65 17.07
CA LEU A 326 -26.98 1.01 18.16
C LEU A 326 -28.22 1.82 18.55
N LEU A 327 -28.18 3.12 18.29
CA LEU A 327 -29.26 4.08 18.50
C LEU A 327 -30.19 4.21 17.28
N ALA A 328 -29.82 3.61 16.13
CA ALA A 328 -30.63 3.65 14.93
C ALA A 328 -31.99 2.97 15.16
N ARG A 329 -33.09 3.67 14.83
CA ARG A 329 -34.41 3.02 14.73
C ARG A 329 -34.42 2.10 13.51
N GLU A 330 -35.32 1.13 13.48
CA GLU A 330 -35.52 0.33 12.27
C GLU A 330 -35.92 1.26 11.13
N THR A 331 -35.04 1.39 10.14
CA THR A 331 -35.34 2.08 8.89
C THR A 331 -35.75 1.02 7.89
N THR A 332 -36.79 1.28 7.11
CA THR A 332 -37.19 0.38 6.01
C THR A 332 -36.07 0.41 4.97
N PRO A 333 -35.34 -0.69 4.75
CA PRO A 333 -34.26 -0.66 3.78
C PRO A 333 -34.82 -0.69 2.36
N PRO A 334 -34.09 -0.13 1.38
CA PRO A 334 -34.44 -0.30 -0.02
C PRO A 334 -34.31 -1.78 -0.39
N ARG A 335 -35.38 -2.38 -0.92
CA ARG A 335 -35.42 -3.81 -1.28
C ARG A 335 -34.75 -4.10 -2.63
N THR A 336 -33.50 -3.65 -2.82
CA THR A 336 -32.76 -3.88 -4.07
C THR A 336 -31.36 -4.43 -3.79
N LEU A 337 -31.03 -5.56 -4.40
CA LEU A 337 -29.69 -6.17 -4.35
C LEU A 337 -28.69 -5.52 -5.32
N ARG A 338 -29.09 -4.51 -6.10
CA ARG A 338 -28.23 -3.85 -7.09
C ARG A 338 -26.84 -3.45 -6.56
N PRO A 339 -26.67 -2.86 -5.35
CA PRO A 339 -25.35 -2.53 -4.84
C PRO A 339 -24.46 -3.76 -4.60
N ALA A 340 -25.01 -4.83 -4.04
CA ALA A 340 -24.29 -6.08 -3.81
C ALA A 340 -23.90 -6.75 -5.13
N LEU A 341 -24.81 -6.77 -6.11
CA LEU A 341 -24.53 -7.28 -7.45
C LEU A 341 -23.48 -6.45 -8.18
N ALA A 342 -23.50 -5.12 -8.03
CA ALA A 342 -22.49 -4.23 -8.59
C ALA A 342 -21.11 -4.50 -7.98
N ALA A 343 -21.01 -4.61 -6.63
CA ALA A 343 -19.77 -4.98 -5.98
C ALA A 343 -19.26 -6.35 -6.43
N ALA A 344 -20.15 -7.36 -6.52
CA ALA A 344 -19.79 -8.69 -7.01
C ALA A 344 -19.25 -8.64 -8.43
N ALA A 345 -19.96 -7.97 -9.35
CA ALA A 345 -19.55 -7.85 -10.74
C ALA A 345 -18.20 -7.13 -10.88
N THR A 346 -18.00 -6.04 -10.14
CA THR A 346 -16.75 -5.25 -10.19
C THR A 346 -15.57 -6.03 -9.63
N LEU A 347 -15.71 -6.64 -8.44
CA LEU A 347 -14.62 -7.37 -7.78
C LEU A 347 -14.28 -8.67 -8.52
N LEU A 348 -15.29 -9.45 -8.94
CA LEU A 348 -15.04 -10.66 -9.73
C LEU A 348 -14.49 -10.33 -11.11
N GLY A 349 -14.98 -9.27 -11.75
CA GLY A 349 -14.43 -8.77 -13.01
C GLY A 349 -12.95 -8.40 -12.88
N ALA A 350 -12.58 -7.69 -11.81
CA ALA A 350 -11.19 -7.37 -11.52
C ALA A 350 -10.32 -8.62 -11.31
N ILE A 351 -10.80 -9.62 -10.57
CA ILE A 351 -10.08 -10.90 -10.39
C ILE A 351 -9.89 -11.62 -11.73
N VAL A 352 -10.89 -11.59 -12.61
CA VAL A 352 -10.78 -12.16 -13.96
C VAL A 352 -9.76 -11.39 -14.80
N ILE A 353 -9.76 -10.06 -14.75
CA ILE A 353 -8.76 -9.23 -15.43
C ILE A 353 -7.35 -9.55 -14.91
N ALA A 354 -7.20 -9.66 -13.59
CA ALA A 354 -5.92 -9.98 -12.95
C ALA A 354 -5.39 -11.38 -13.26
N ALA A 355 -6.25 -12.29 -13.75
CA ALA A 355 -5.82 -13.61 -14.21
C ALA A 355 -5.28 -13.60 -15.65
N ILE A 356 -5.40 -12.49 -16.37
CA ILE A 356 -4.88 -12.37 -17.74
C ILE A 356 -3.35 -12.17 -17.67
N PRO A 357 -2.56 -13.10 -18.24
CA PRO A 357 -1.10 -12.96 -18.27
C PRO A 357 -0.68 -11.80 -19.19
N PRO A 358 0.46 -11.14 -18.92
CA PRO A 358 0.98 -10.11 -19.82
C PRO A 358 1.36 -10.73 -21.19
N ALA A 359 1.25 -9.92 -22.25
CA ALA A 359 1.39 -10.36 -23.65
C ALA A 359 2.79 -10.88 -24.04
N ASN A 360 3.81 -10.69 -23.20
CA ASN A 360 5.20 -11.06 -23.48
C ASN A 360 5.73 -12.01 -22.39
N ALA A 361 5.62 -13.31 -22.62
CA ALA A 361 6.29 -14.32 -21.81
C ALA A 361 7.46 -14.93 -22.61
N HIS A 362 8.69 -14.44 -22.42
CA HIS A 362 9.91 -14.97 -23.07
C HIS A 362 11.18 -14.73 -22.22
N PRO A 363 12.28 -15.50 -22.39
CA PRO A 363 12.45 -16.93 -22.67
C PRO A 363 12.99 -17.69 -21.43
N ALA A 364 13.09 -19.03 -21.55
CA ALA A 364 13.61 -19.95 -20.54
C ALA A 364 15.05 -19.63 -20.07
N ALA A 365 15.45 -20.26 -18.96
CA ALA A 365 16.79 -20.19 -18.38
C ALA A 365 17.91 -20.26 -19.43
N ARG A 366 18.96 -19.44 -19.25
CA ARG A 366 20.14 -19.46 -20.10
C ARG A 366 20.89 -20.78 -19.92
N GLY A 367 21.14 -21.50 -21.01
CA GLY A 367 22.11 -22.59 -21.02
C GLY A 367 23.54 -22.05 -21.04
N GLY A 368 24.52 -22.79 -20.51
CA GLY A 368 25.95 -22.50 -20.74
C GLY A 368 26.86 -22.28 -19.52
N GLY A 369 26.46 -22.66 -18.30
CA GLY A 369 27.35 -22.63 -17.11
C GLY A 369 27.65 -21.24 -16.54
N GLU A 370 27.16 -20.18 -17.19
CA GLU A 370 27.16 -18.81 -16.67
C GLU A 370 25.76 -18.42 -16.17
N LEU A 371 25.75 -17.60 -15.13
CA LEU A 371 24.56 -17.16 -14.41
C LEU A 371 24.66 -15.66 -14.18
N VAL A 372 23.62 -14.91 -14.54
CA VAL A 372 23.59 -13.46 -14.31
C VAL A 372 22.73 -13.13 -13.10
N VAL A 373 23.31 -12.36 -12.18
CA VAL A 373 22.70 -11.96 -10.90
C VAL A 373 22.53 -10.44 -10.90
N LEU A 374 21.36 -9.99 -10.49
CA LEU A 374 21.04 -8.58 -10.21
C LEU A 374 20.74 -8.41 -8.73
N THR A 375 21.27 -7.36 -8.11
CA THR A 375 20.73 -6.84 -6.84
C THR A 375 20.26 -5.41 -7.04
N TYR A 376 19.11 -5.08 -6.44
CA TYR A 376 18.50 -3.77 -6.59
C TYR A 376 17.60 -3.40 -5.41
N ASN A 377 17.97 -2.37 -4.65
CA ASN A 377 17.04 -1.69 -3.75
C ASN A 377 16.02 -0.93 -4.62
N VAL A 378 14.72 -1.23 -4.46
CA VAL A 378 13.66 -0.66 -5.30
C VAL A 378 12.94 0.53 -4.67
N HIS A 379 13.47 1.07 -3.57
CA HIS A 379 12.96 2.26 -2.91
C HIS A 379 11.43 2.25 -2.69
N GLN A 380 10.89 1.08 -2.33
CA GLN A 380 9.45 0.89 -2.08
C GLN A 380 8.54 1.23 -3.28
N GLY A 381 9.08 1.17 -4.50
CA GLY A 381 8.34 1.53 -5.70
C GLY A 381 8.44 3.01 -6.08
N LEU A 382 9.34 3.78 -5.45
CA LEU A 382 9.58 5.20 -5.70
C LEU A 382 10.84 5.41 -6.57
N ASP A 383 10.88 6.51 -7.31
CA ASP A 383 12.06 6.93 -8.04
C ASP A 383 13.08 7.70 -7.17
N TYR A 384 14.14 8.21 -7.80
CA TYR A 384 15.16 9.04 -7.14
C TYR A 384 14.60 10.33 -6.53
N TRP A 385 13.45 10.83 -6.99
CA TRP A 385 12.79 12.03 -6.45
C TRP A 385 11.64 11.67 -5.50
N SER A 386 11.61 10.43 -5.02
CA SER A 386 10.58 9.91 -4.12
C SER A 386 9.16 9.91 -4.72
N VAL A 387 9.04 9.93 -6.05
CA VAL A 387 7.75 9.85 -6.74
C VAL A 387 7.46 8.39 -7.13
N PRO A 388 6.24 7.87 -6.95
CA PRO A 388 5.88 6.52 -7.40
C PRO A 388 6.26 6.24 -8.86
N SER A 389 6.99 5.14 -9.09
CA SER A 389 7.58 4.78 -10.38
C SER A 389 7.71 3.27 -10.59
N ALA A 390 6.72 2.50 -10.11
CA ALA A 390 6.76 1.04 -10.14
C ALA A 390 6.99 0.46 -11.55
N ALA A 391 6.43 1.07 -12.60
CA ALA A 391 6.63 0.63 -13.98
C ALA A 391 8.08 0.77 -14.43
N ALA A 392 8.70 1.93 -14.19
CA ALA A 392 10.09 2.18 -14.57
C ALA A 392 11.05 1.23 -13.84
N LEU A 393 10.82 0.97 -12.55
CA LEU A 393 11.60 -0.01 -11.77
C LEU A 393 11.54 -1.41 -12.38
N VAL A 394 10.33 -1.88 -12.74
CA VAL A 394 10.17 -3.21 -13.35
C VAL A 394 10.80 -3.27 -14.74
N ASP A 395 10.71 -2.21 -15.55
CA ASP A 395 11.37 -2.14 -16.85
C ASP A 395 12.90 -2.23 -16.72
N ARG A 396 13.49 -1.69 -15.64
CA ARG A 396 14.91 -1.84 -15.32
C ARG A 396 15.27 -3.28 -14.94
N ILE A 397 14.44 -3.96 -14.15
CA ILE A 397 14.63 -5.37 -13.81
C ILE A 397 14.52 -6.26 -15.06
N GLU A 398 13.52 -6.01 -15.91
CA GLU A 398 13.27 -6.76 -17.13
C GLU A 398 14.42 -6.59 -18.14
N SER A 399 14.86 -5.35 -18.38
CA SER A 399 15.93 -5.03 -19.33
C SER A 399 17.31 -5.53 -18.88
N ALA A 400 17.55 -5.64 -17.57
CA ALA A 400 18.75 -6.28 -17.05
C ALA A 400 18.86 -7.76 -17.42
N ASN A 401 17.73 -8.42 -17.72
CA ASN A 401 17.66 -9.79 -18.23
C ASN A 401 18.46 -10.77 -17.35
N ALA A 402 18.40 -10.60 -16.02
CA ALA A 402 19.13 -11.43 -15.07
C ALA A 402 18.45 -12.78 -14.85
N ASP A 403 19.21 -13.80 -14.46
CA ASP A 403 18.69 -15.11 -14.13
C ASP A 403 18.20 -15.18 -12.68
N LEU A 404 18.90 -14.50 -11.76
CA LEU A 404 18.53 -14.30 -10.37
C LEU A 404 18.48 -12.79 -10.05
N VAL A 405 17.47 -12.38 -9.29
CA VAL A 405 17.29 -10.99 -8.87
C VAL A 405 17.02 -10.95 -7.36
N GLY A 406 17.85 -10.23 -6.62
CA GLY A 406 17.62 -9.88 -5.23
C GLY A 406 17.09 -8.45 -5.13
N LEU A 407 15.88 -8.29 -4.59
CA LEU A 407 15.24 -7.00 -4.40
C LEU A 407 15.18 -6.64 -2.91
N GLN A 408 15.52 -5.40 -2.59
CA GLN A 408 15.40 -4.83 -1.25
C GLN A 408 14.33 -3.74 -1.21
N GLU A 409 13.79 -3.45 -0.03
CA GLU A 409 12.71 -2.47 0.15
C GLU A 409 11.45 -2.75 -0.67
N VAL A 410 11.07 -4.02 -0.73
CA VAL A 410 9.86 -4.46 -1.41
C VAL A 410 8.67 -4.29 -0.48
N ASN A 411 7.70 -3.48 -0.89
CA ASN A 411 6.46 -3.23 -0.16
C ASN A 411 5.30 -4.13 -0.62
N ARG A 412 4.30 -4.27 0.25
CA ARG A 412 3.11 -5.13 0.08
C ARG A 412 1.80 -4.37 0.34
N GLY A 413 1.66 -3.18 -0.22
CA GLY A 413 0.47 -2.33 -0.06
C GLY A 413 0.57 -1.38 1.14
N TRP A 414 1.76 -0.86 1.42
CA TRP A 414 1.96 0.06 2.55
C TRP A 414 1.48 1.47 2.18
N ASP A 415 0.54 2.05 2.93
CA ASP A 415 -0.01 3.38 2.61
C ASP A 415 1.06 4.50 2.67
N LEU A 416 2.15 4.30 3.42
CA LEU A 416 3.31 5.22 3.44
C LEU A 416 4.12 5.19 2.13
N SER A 417 3.90 4.21 1.26
CA SER A 417 4.50 4.09 -0.08
C SER A 417 3.39 4.16 -1.14
N ALA A 418 2.40 5.03 -0.92
CA ALA A 418 1.24 5.26 -1.79
C ALA A 418 0.34 4.02 -2.01
N GLY A 419 0.43 3.02 -1.13
CA GLY A 419 -0.36 1.78 -1.23
C GLY A 419 0.15 0.79 -2.28
N ILE A 420 1.37 0.98 -2.80
CA ILE A 420 1.98 0.07 -3.78
C ILE A 420 2.19 -1.33 -3.17
N ASP A 421 1.69 -2.37 -3.82
CA ASP A 421 2.13 -3.77 -3.61
C ASP A 421 3.09 -4.16 -4.76
N PHE A 422 4.35 -3.73 -4.63
CA PHE A 422 5.35 -3.89 -5.69
C PHE A 422 5.63 -5.37 -5.98
N PHE A 423 5.58 -6.23 -4.95
CA PHE A 423 5.78 -7.66 -5.13
C PHE A 423 4.71 -8.29 -6.03
N SER A 424 3.44 -7.94 -5.84
CA SER A 424 2.34 -8.41 -6.69
C SER A 424 2.49 -7.89 -8.12
N TYR A 425 2.88 -6.64 -8.28
CA TYR A 425 3.06 -6.03 -9.60
C TYR A 425 4.20 -6.71 -10.37
N VAL A 426 5.35 -6.91 -9.73
CA VAL A 426 6.52 -7.63 -10.28
C VAL A 426 6.15 -9.06 -10.69
N ARG A 427 5.45 -9.82 -9.84
CA ARG A 427 5.06 -11.21 -10.13
C ARG A 427 4.17 -11.31 -11.36
N TRP A 428 3.25 -10.37 -11.53
CA TRP A 428 2.40 -10.33 -12.70
C TRP A 428 3.18 -9.90 -13.95
N ARG A 429 3.98 -8.83 -13.86
CA ARG A 429 4.67 -8.22 -15.01
C ARG A 429 5.82 -9.08 -15.52
N LEU A 430 6.43 -9.89 -14.65
CA LEU A 430 7.55 -10.78 -14.94
C LEU A 430 7.21 -12.26 -14.65
N PRO A 431 6.22 -12.86 -15.34
CA PRO A 431 5.73 -14.21 -15.05
C PRO A 431 6.76 -15.31 -15.34
N GLN A 432 7.88 -14.98 -16.00
CA GLN A 432 9.00 -15.89 -16.25
C GLN A 432 9.86 -16.16 -15.01
N TYR A 433 9.65 -15.46 -13.89
CA TYR A 433 10.35 -15.70 -12.64
C TYR A 433 9.48 -16.43 -11.62
N HIS A 434 10.05 -17.43 -10.97
CA HIS A 434 9.63 -17.88 -9.65
C HIS A 434 9.99 -16.79 -8.63
N ALA A 435 9.10 -16.53 -7.68
CA ALA A 435 9.28 -15.45 -6.71
C ALA A 435 9.14 -15.94 -5.27
N ALA A 436 9.98 -15.42 -4.38
CA ALA A 436 9.88 -15.61 -2.94
C ALA A 436 9.97 -14.26 -2.23
N TYR A 437 9.15 -14.07 -1.19
CA TYR A 437 9.13 -12.87 -0.38
C TYR A 437 9.36 -13.22 1.08
N GLY A 438 10.08 -12.36 1.79
CA GLY A 438 10.19 -12.46 3.23
C GLY A 438 10.07 -11.10 3.89
N ARG A 439 9.23 -11.05 4.93
CA ARG A 439 9.01 -9.86 5.74
C ARG A 439 10.23 -9.57 6.62
N MET A 440 10.53 -8.29 6.83
CA MET A 440 11.65 -7.84 7.68
C MET A 440 11.16 -7.19 8.97
N ASP A 441 10.17 -6.32 8.88
CA ASP A 441 9.60 -5.65 10.05
C ASP A 441 8.14 -6.04 10.26
N THR A 442 7.23 -5.38 9.55
CA THR A 442 5.81 -5.69 9.54
C THR A 442 5.47 -6.61 8.37
N ALA A 443 4.20 -7.01 8.23
CA ALA A 443 3.75 -7.76 7.07
C ALA A 443 3.96 -7.02 5.73
N LEU A 444 4.11 -5.69 5.77
CA LEU A 444 4.03 -4.82 4.60
C LEU A 444 5.38 -4.45 3.97
N PHE A 445 6.51 -4.80 4.60
CA PHE A 445 7.85 -4.42 4.16
C PHE A 445 8.85 -5.57 4.28
N GLY A 446 9.64 -5.78 3.23
CA GLY A 446 10.69 -6.78 3.24
C GLY A 446 11.53 -6.85 1.99
N ASN A 447 12.08 -8.03 1.71
CA ASN A 447 12.93 -8.28 0.54
C ASN A 447 12.30 -9.39 -0.32
N ALA A 448 12.71 -9.48 -1.59
CA ALA A 448 12.21 -10.50 -2.51
C ALA A 448 13.31 -11.09 -3.38
N ILE A 449 13.13 -12.36 -3.75
CA ILE A 449 13.95 -13.08 -4.73
C ILE A 449 13.09 -13.34 -5.96
N LEU A 450 13.65 -13.08 -7.14
CA LEU A 450 13.13 -13.56 -8.42
C LEU A 450 14.15 -14.53 -9.04
N SER A 451 13.70 -15.68 -9.54
CA SER A 451 14.55 -16.68 -10.17
C SER A 451 13.91 -17.25 -11.43
N ARG A 452 14.64 -17.31 -12.54
CA ARG A 452 14.20 -18.03 -13.75
C ARG A 452 14.18 -19.55 -13.58
N TYR A 453 14.85 -20.03 -12.54
CA TYR A 453 14.92 -21.44 -12.17
C TYR A 453 13.94 -21.73 -11.03
N PRO A 454 13.43 -22.98 -10.92
CA PRO A 454 12.54 -23.36 -9.83
C PRO A 454 13.14 -23.07 -8.45
N ILE A 455 12.35 -22.44 -7.58
CA ILE A 455 12.64 -22.30 -6.15
C ILE A 455 12.06 -23.53 -5.47
N THR A 456 12.93 -24.37 -4.90
CA THR A 456 12.55 -25.64 -4.25
C THR A 456 12.32 -25.49 -2.76
N ASP A 457 12.98 -24.51 -2.14
CA ASP A 457 12.78 -24.13 -0.75
C ASP A 457 13.10 -22.64 -0.59
N SER A 458 12.42 -21.97 0.33
CA SER A 458 12.70 -20.57 0.64
C SER A 458 12.18 -20.19 2.01
N SER A 459 12.89 -19.30 2.68
CA SER A 459 12.46 -18.71 3.94
C SER A 459 13.15 -17.35 4.14
N TYR A 460 12.94 -16.75 5.30
CA TYR A 460 13.54 -15.48 5.67
C TYR A 460 14.03 -15.52 7.12
N GLY A 461 15.00 -14.65 7.43
CA GLY A 461 15.55 -14.48 8.77
C GLY A 461 15.60 -13.01 9.15
N ILE A 462 15.31 -12.72 10.42
CA ILE A 462 15.48 -11.38 11.01
C ILE A 462 16.89 -11.28 11.57
N LEU A 463 17.60 -10.22 11.22
CA LEU A 463 18.94 -9.94 11.71
C LEU A 463 18.89 -9.25 13.08
N PRO A 464 20.00 -9.26 13.86
CA PRO A 464 20.07 -8.55 15.12
C PRO A 464 19.62 -7.09 15.01
N HIS A 465 18.75 -6.69 15.93
CA HIS A 465 18.19 -5.35 16.05
C HIS A 465 18.62 -4.78 17.40
N LEU A 466 19.21 -3.58 17.42
CA LEU A 466 19.67 -2.90 18.63
C LEU A 466 18.82 -1.65 18.87
N SER A 467 19.10 -0.58 18.12
CA SER A 467 18.53 0.76 18.36
C SER A 467 17.90 1.38 17.13
N SER A 468 18.06 0.78 15.94
CA SER A 468 17.53 1.33 14.70
C SER A 468 16.00 1.35 14.65
N ALA A 469 15.46 2.11 13.71
CA ALA A 469 14.03 2.29 13.58
C ALA A 469 13.31 1.08 12.97
N LEU A 470 13.96 0.28 12.12
CA LEU A 470 13.35 -0.82 11.38
C LEU A 470 14.06 -2.14 11.67
N ASN A 471 13.29 -3.22 11.77
CA ASN A 471 13.90 -4.55 11.75
C ASN A 471 14.44 -4.83 10.34
N ARG A 472 15.62 -5.44 10.28
CA ARG A 472 16.32 -5.80 9.04
C ARG A 472 16.50 -7.31 8.96
N GLY A 473 16.83 -7.81 7.78
CA GLY A 473 16.96 -9.25 7.59
C GLY A 473 17.27 -9.67 6.16
N TYR A 474 17.12 -10.96 5.92
CA TYR A 474 17.42 -11.59 4.63
C TYR A 474 16.34 -12.59 4.21
N VAL A 475 16.21 -12.77 2.90
CA VAL A 475 15.42 -13.83 2.27
C VAL A 475 16.38 -14.75 1.56
N TRP A 476 16.17 -16.06 1.68
CA TRP A 476 16.98 -17.04 1.00
C TRP A 476 16.10 -18.04 0.25
N ALA A 477 16.65 -18.57 -0.83
CA ALA A 477 16.03 -19.59 -1.66
C ALA A 477 17.07 -20.64 -2.07
N THR A 478 16.66 -21.90 -2.05
CA THR A 478 17.33 -22.98 -2.79
C THR A 478 16.77 -23.00 -4.20
N VAL A 479 17.65 -22.81 -5.18
CA VAL A 479 17.31 -22.70 -6.58
C VAL A 479 17.89 -23.87 -7.35
N ASP A 480 17.09 -24.51 -8.22
CA ASP A 480 17.55 -25.59 -9.10
C ASP A 480 18.28 -25.02 -10.34
N ALA A 481 19.50 -24.52 -10.11
CA ALA A 481 20.34 -23.86 -11.10
C ALA A 481 21.19 -24.85 -11.91
N PRO A 482 21.83 -24.43 -13.03
CA PRO A 482 22.72 -25.29 -13.79
C PRO A 482 23.85 -25.84 -12.90
N GLY A 483 24.13 -27.13 -13.03
CA GLY A 483 25.09 -27.84 -12.17
C GLY A 483 24.53 -28.27 -10.80
N GLY A 484 23.25 -28.00 -10.50
CA GLY A 484 22.53 -28.45 -9.31
C GLY A 484 22.14 -27.33 -8.34
N PRO A 485 21.69 -27.66 -7.11
CA PRO A 485 21.16 -26.69 -6.15
C PRO A 485 22.14 -25.58 -5.80
N LEU A 486 21.63 -24.34 -5.83
CA LEU A 486 22.33 -23.10 -5.50
C LEU A 486 21.57 -22.38 -4.39
N THR A 487 22.27 -21.87 -3.37
CA THR A 487 21.66 -20.99 -2.37
C THR A 487 21.78 -19.54 -2.84
N PHE A 488 20.65 -18.86 -3.03
CA PHE A 488 20.62 -17.43 -3.30
C PHE A 488 19.99 -16.68 -2.14
N VAL A 489 20.64 -15.60 -1.70
CA VAL A 489 20.23 -14.80 -0.56
C VAL A 489 20.21 -13.34 -0.94
N THR A 490 19.13 -12.64 -0.59
CA THR A 490 19.03 -11.18 -0.65
C THR A 490 18.92 -10.61 0.76
N THR A 491 19.64 -9.54 1.06
CA THR A 491 19.62 -8.90 2.40
C THR A 491 19.52 -7.39 2.29
N HIS A 492 19.06 -6.76 3.37
CA HIS A 492 19.12 -5.31 3.55
C HIS A 492 19.53 -5.02 5.00
N PHE A 493 20.70 -4.41 5.21
CA PHE A 493 21.22 -4.08 6.54
C PHE A 493 20.70 -2.72 7.03
N THR A 494 20.95 -2.41 8.29
CA THR A 494 20.52 -1.14 8.91
C THR A 494 21.23 0.05 8.24
N ALA A 495 20.47 1.07 7.85
CA ALA A 495 20.97 2.30 7.23
C ALA A 495 21.35 3.37 8.28
N TYR A 496 21.90 4.49 7.80
CA TYR A 496 22.29 5.71 8.53
C TYR A 496 23.55 5.64 9.38
N GLU A 497 24.23 6.78 9.49
CA GLU A 497 25.35 6.99 10.41
C GLU A 497 24.92 6.75 11.86
N GLY A 498 25.80 6.14 12.66
CA GLY A 498 25.56 5.88 14.09
C GLY A 498 25.00 4.49 14.40
N PHE A 499 24.71 3.66 13.39
CA PHE A 499 24.27 2.27 13.56
C PHE A 499 25.34 1.21 13.19
N ASP A 500 26.61 1.59 13.16
CA ASP A 500 27.72 0.73 12.74
C ASP A 500 27.80 -0.56 13.56
N VAL A 501 27.67 -0.47 14.89
CA VAL A 501 27.68 -1.62 15.79
C VAL A 501 26.54 -2.59 15.49
N GLU A 502 25.38 -2.07 15.08
CA GLU A 502 24.26 -2.89 14.65
C GLU A 502 24.59 -3.57 13.32
N ARG A 503 25.03 -2.83 12.30
CA ARG A 503 25.46 -3.38 11.00
C ARG A 503 26.54 -4.46 11.15
N GLU A 504 27.48 -4.27 12.06
CA GLU A 504 28.54 -5.22 12.41
C GLU A 504 27.97 -6.51 13.01
N ALA A 505 27.04 -6.41 13.97
CA ALA A 505 26.36 -7.58 14.54
C ALA A 505 25.50 -8.31 13.48
N GLN A 506 24.91 -7.56 12.55
CA GLN A 506 24.19 -8.11 11.40
C GLN A 506 25.13 -8.85 10.46
N ALA A 507 26.33 -8.33 10.16
CA ALA A 507 27.35 -9.01 9.36
C ALA A 507 27.77 -10.34 10.00
N ASP A 508 28.00 -10.36 11.31
CA ASP A 508 28.37 -11.59 12.03
C ASP A 508 27.25 -12.63 11.97
N ALA A 509 26.01 -12.23 12.25
CA ALA A 509 24.85 -13.12 12.17
C ALA A 509 24.61 -13.62 10.73
N PHE A 510 24.84 -12.78 9.72
CA PHE A 510 24.69 -13.14 8.31
C PHE A 510 25.79 -14.11 7.84
N ALA A 511 27.03 -13.91 8.27
CA ALA A 511 28.14 -14.83 8.00
C ALA A 511 27.92 -16.19 8.72
N GLN A 512 27.42 -16.17 9.95
CA GLN A 512 27.00 -17.38 10.67
C GLN A 512 25.84 -18.08 9.97
N PHE A 513 24.85 -17.33 9.46
CA PHE A 513 23.77 -17.89 8.66
C PHE A 513 24.34 -18.55 7.41
N TRP A 514 25.25 -17.92 6.66
CA TRP A 514 25.87 -18.51 5.47
C TRP A 514 26.66 -19.78 5.77
N ALA A 515 27.38 -19.81 6.91
CA ALA A 515 28.13 -20.96 7.41
C ALA A 515 29.04 -21.66 6.38
N LYS A 516 29.64 -20.89 5.46
CA LYS A 516 30.48 -21.42 4.37
C LYS A 516 29.78 -22.46 3.50
N ARG A 517 28.45 -22.36 3.35
CA ARG A 517 27.72 -23.21 2.40
C ARG A 517 28.33 -23.02 1.01
N PRO A 518 28.66 -24.12 0.31
CA PRO A 518 29.14 -24.03 -1.06
C PRO A 518 27.99 -23.54 -1.96
N ARG A 519 28.33 -23.15 -3.19
CA ARG A 519 27.41 -22.73 -4.24
C ARG A 519 26.39 -21.73 -3.71
N SER A 520 26.90 -20.67 -3.11
CA SER A 520 26.09 -19.63 -2.46
C SER A 520 26.38 -18.26 -3.08
N ILE A 521 25.32 -17.52 -3.34
CA ILE A 521 25.35 -16.14 -3.82
C ILE A 521 24.55 -15.30 -2.82
N LEU A 522 25.17 -14.27 -2.26
CA LEU A 522 24.58 -13.40 -1.26
C LEU A 522 24.67 -11.97 -1.78
N ALA A 523 23.53 -11.36 -2.06
CA ALA A 523 23.48 -10.04 -2.65
C ALA A 523 22.59 -9.10 -1.83
N GLY A 524 22.77 -7.80 -1.97
CA GLY A 524 21.89 -6.86 -1.31
C GLY A 524 22.52 -5.51 -1.06
N ASP A 525 21.73 -4.69 -0.37
CA ASP A 525 22.15 -3.42 0.20
C ASP A 525 22.68 -3.67 1.62
N PHE A 526 24.00 -3.53 1.78
CA PHE A 526 24.66 -3.71 3.07
C PHE A 526 24.78 -2.40 3.84
N ASN A 527 24.35 -1.28 3.25
CA ASN A 527 24.46 0.05 3.81
C ASN A 527 25.88 0.35 4.34
N ALA A 528 26.93 -0.21 3.74
CA ALA A 528 28.30 -0.13 4.26
C ALA A 528 29.33 0.04 3.14
N HIS A 529 30.32 0.90 3.38
CA HIS A 529 31.38 1.18 2.42
C HIS A 529 32.39 0.04 2.36
N PRO A 530 33.17 -0.09 1.27
CA PRO A 530 34.12 -1.19 1.12
C PRO A 530 35.17 -1.29 2.24
N GLN A 531 35.49 -0.16 2.89
CA GLN A 531 36.47 -0.08 3.97
C GLN A 531 35.87 -0.33 5.37
N ASP A 532 34.55 -0.42 5.49
CA ASP A 532 33.88 -0.55 6.78
C ASP A 532 34.13 -1.93 7.41
N VAL A 533 34.08 -1.97 8.74
CA VAL A 533 34.23 -3.22 9.52
C VAL A 533 33.18 -4.26 9.09
N THR A 534 31.96 -3.82 8.80
CA THR A 534 30.88 -4.66 8.28
C THR A 534 31.30 -5.47 7.03
N ILE A 535 31.86 -4.81 6.01
CA ILE A 535 32.27 -5.47 4.77
C ILE A 535 33.52 -6.33 4.99
N THR A 536 34.50 -5.83 5.74
CA THR A 536 35.73 -6.59 6.03
C THR A 536 35.46 -7.86 6.84
N ARG A 537 34.46 -7.89 7.73
CA ARG A 537 34.01 -9.11 8.42
C ARG A 537 33.43 -10.14 7.46
N LEU A 538 32.59 -9.72 6.52
CA LEU A 538 32.03 -10.61 5.50
C LEU A 538 33.13 -11.23 4.64
N LEU A 539 34.09 -10.43 4.17
CA LEU A 539 35.24 -10.92 3.41
C LEU A 539 36.09 -11.90 4.24
N SER A 540 36.35 -11.57 5.50
CA SER A 540 37.12 -12.41 6.43
C SER A 540 36.45 -13.75 6.73
N SER A 541 35.13 -13.85 6.57
CA SER A 541 34.40 -15.12 6.70
C SER A 541 34.71 -16.11 5.55
N GLY A 542 35.28 -15.63 4.45
CA GLY A 542 35.60 -16.41 3.24
C GLY A 542 34.71 -16.10 2.03
N LEU A 543 33.83 -15.09 2.11
CA LEU A 543 33.08 -14.60 0.95
C LEU A 543 34.00 -13.80 0.02
N VAL A 544 33.71 -13.86 -1.28
CA VAL A 544 34.39 -13.07 -2.31
C VAL A 544 33.44 -11.99 -2.81
N ASP A 545 33.89 -10.74 -2.81
CA ASP A 545 33.19 -9.63 -3.47
C ASP A 545 33.30 -9.79 -5.00
N ALA A 546 32.21 -10.26 -5.62
CA ALA A 546 32.19 -10.58 -7.04
C ALA A 546 32.26 -9.32 -7.92
N GLY A 547 31.70 -8.20 -7.45
CA GLY A 547 31.79 -6.92 -8.16
C GLY A 547 33.23 -6.41 -8.19
N ALA A 548 33.90 -6.39 -7.04
CA ALA A 548 35.31 -6.01 -6.98
C ALA A 548 36.22 -6.95 -7.79
N ALA A 549 35.98 -8.27 -7.71
CA ALA A 549 36.74 -9.26 -8.48
C ALA A 549 36.55 -9.11 -10.01
N ALA A 550 35.43 -8.55 -10.45
CA ALA A 550 35.13 -8.27 -11.86
C ALA A 550 35.38 -6.81 -12.28
N GLY A 551 36.02 -6.00 -11.43
CA GLY A 551 36.54 -4.67 -11.79
C GLY A 551 35.66 -3.48 -11.44
N ILE A 552 34.51 -3.66 -10.78
CA ILE A 552 33.60 -2.56 -10.38
C ILE A 552 33.72 -2.19 -8.89
N GLY A 553 34.82 -2.57 -8.23
CA GLY A 553 35.00 -2.43 -6.78
C GLY A 553 34.99 -0.98 -6.25
N SER A 554 35.14 0.00 -7.15
CA SER A 554 35.09 1.44 -6.85
C SER A 554 33.90 2.17 -7.47
N GLU A 555 32.99 1.46 -8.14
CA GLU A 555 31.80 2.09 -8.74
C GLU A 555 30.73 2.36 -7.68
N PHE A 556 30.16 3.56 -7.72
CA PHE A 556 29.12 3.98 -6.78
C PHE A 556 27.73 3.49 -7.18
N THR A 557 26.99 3.01 -6.19
CA THR A 557 25.64 2.46 -6.31
C THR A 557 24.58 3.39 -5.71
N TYR A 558 24.96 4.30 -4.81
CA TYR A 558 24.08 5.28 -4.18
C TYR A 558 24.71 6.69 -4.15
N SER A 559 23.98 7.79 -4.23
CA SER A 559 22.60 7.89 -4.72
C SER A 559 22.56 7.95 -6.25
N SER A 560 21.51 7.45 -6.87
CA SER A 560 21.50 7.11 -8.31
C SER A 560 21.65 8.33 -9.23
N GLY A 561 21.02 9.46 -8.89
CA GLY A 561 21.15 10.73 -9.60
C GLY A 561 22.46 11.47 -9.34
N ALA A 562 23.07 11.28 -8.16
CA ALA A 562 24.34 11.89 -7.75
C ALA A 562 25.20 10.88 -6.97
N PRO A 563 25.88 9.93 -7.64
CA PRO A 563 26.52 8.79 -6.97
C PRO A 563 27.75 9.19 -6.16
N HIS A 564 27.83 8.69 -4.93
CA HIS A 564 28.88 9.01 -3.97
C HIS A 564 29.26 7.83 -3.04
N GLU A 565 28.46 6.77 -2.99
CA GLU A 565 28.68 5.61 -2.12
C GLU A 565 28.55 4.30 -2.89
N ARG A 566 29.27 3.28 -2.44
CA ARG A 566 29.12 1.89 -2.88
C ARG A 566 28.66 1.09 -1.68
N ILE A 567 27.38 0.74 -1.66
CA ILE A 567 26.73 0.05 -0.54
C ILE A 567 25.97 -1.21 -0.96
N ASP A 568 25.82 -1.42 -2.26
CA ASP A 568 25.21 -2.61 -2.86
C ASP A 568 26.27 -3.61 -3.34
N TYR A 569 26.13 -4.89 -2.96
CA TYR A 569 27.14 -5.90 -3.22
C TYR A 569 26.54 -7.21 -3.72
N VAL A 570 27.36 -7.96 -4.46
CA VAL A 570 27.15 -9.39 -4.74
C VAL A 570 28.36 -10.14 -4.21
N PHE A 571 28.17 -10.90 -3.15
CA PHE A 571 29.14 -11.83 -2.58
C PHE A 571 28.89 -13.26 -3.07
N VAL A 572 29.95 -14.02 -3.24
CA VAL A 572 29.88 -15.43 -3.66
C VAL A 572 30.77 -16.31 -2.81
N SER A 573 30.43 -17.61 -2.75
CA SER A 573 31.33 -18.62 -2.19
C SER A 573 32.56 -18.82 -3.10
N PRO A 574 33.73 -19.21 -2.55
CA PRO A 574 35.03 -19.16 -3.25
C PRO A 574 35.15 -19.91 -4.58
N GLU A 575 34.32 -20.91 -4.80
CA GLU A 575 34.31 -21.74 -6.02
C GLU A 575 33.55 -21.08 -7.20
N ILE A 576 32.74 -20.06 -6.94
CA ILE A 576 32.03 -19.31 -7.98
C ILE A 576 32.94 -18.17 -8.46
N ARG A 577 33.13 -18.06 -9.77
CA ARG A 577 33.99 -17.03 -10.36
C ARG A 577 33.18 -15.90 -10.97
N ALA A 578 33.50 -14.65 -10.64
CA ALA A 578 32.98 -13.49 -11.36
C ALA A 578 33.65 -13.34 -12.72
N VAL A 579 32.85 -13.18 -13.77
CA VAL A 579 33.30 -13.06 -15.17
C VAL A 579 33.22 -11.61 -15.65
N ALA A 580 32.13 -10.93 -15.31
CA ALA A 580 31.89 -9.54 -15.65
C ALA A 580 30.95 -8.92 -14.62
N ALA A 581 31.03 -7.61 -14.44
CA ALA A 581 30.11 -6.87 -13.59
C ALA A 581 29.90 -5.44 -14.13
N GLN A 582 28.76 -4.85 -13.80
CA GLN A 582 28.43 -3.47 -14.16
C GLN A 582 27.44 -2.86 -13.15
N VAL A 583 27.62 -1.58 -12.83
CA VAL A 583 26.57 -0.78 -12.17
C VAL A 583 25.70 -0.11 -13.23
N LEU A 584 24.39 -0.38 -13.18
CA LEU A 584 23.44 0.09 -14.19
C LEU A 584 22.96 1.52 -13.90
N ALA A 585 23.45 2.52 -14.63
CA ALA A 585 23.03 3.90 -14.45
C ALA A 585 21.54 4.14 -14.78
N GLY A 586 20.88 4.99 -14.00
CA GLY A 586 19.46 5.34 -14.13
C GLY A 586 18.96 5.96 -12.83
N THR A 587 17.69 6.40 -12.82
CA THR A 587 17.06 7.10 -11.68
C THR A 587 15.69 6.53 -11.33
N ALA A 588 15.42 5.29 -11.75
CA ALA A 588 14.16 4.60 -11.47
C ALA A 588 13.99 4.24 -9.99
N SER A 589 15.08 4.21 -9.23
CA SER A 589 15.13 4.33 -7.76
C SER A 589 16.32 5.23 -7.41
N ASP A 590 16.42 5.61 -6.14
CA ASP A 590 17.58 6.22 -5.48
C ASP A 590 18.86 5.36 -5.46
N HIS A 591 18.78 4.05 -5.72
CA HIS A 591 19.93 3.14 -5.90
C HIS A 591 20.14 2.79 -7.39
N ARG A 592 21.37 2.40 -7.72
CA ARG A 592 21.73 1.82 -9.01
C ARG A 592 21.87 0.30 -8.88
N PRO A 593 21.21 -0.50 -9.74
CA PRO A 593 21.35 -1.94 -9.68
C PRO A 593 22.79 -2.40 -9.98
N VAL A 594 23.24 -3.43 -9.27
CA VAL A 594 24.51 -4.11 -9.55
C VAL A 594 24.23 -5.42 -10.29
N LEU A 595 24.76 -5.55 -11.50
CA LEU A 595 24.64 -6.75 -12.32
C LEU A 595 25.98 -7.48 -12.39
N VAL A 596 26.00 -8.78 -12.08
CA VAL A 596 27.21 -9.60 -12.10
C VAL A 596 26.96 -10.88 -12.89
N THR A 597 27.85 -11.19 -13.84
CA THR A 597 27.90 -12.48 -14.54
C THR A 597 28.86 -13.41 -13.81
N LEU A 598 28.37 -14.56 -13.41
CA LEU A 598 29.07 -15.56 -12.63
C LEU A 598 29.24 -16.84 -13.45
N ARG A 599 30.39 -17.50 -13.30
CA ARG A 599 30.61 -18.86 -13.78
C ARG A 599 30.52 -19.82 -12.62
N LEU A 600 29.61 -20.79 -12.74
CA LEU A 600 29.44 -21.86 -11.76
C LEU A 600 30.56 -22.91 -11.95
N PRO A 601 30.97 -23.60 -10.86
CA PRO A 601 32.05 -24.59 -10.89
C PRO A 601 31.76 -25.84 -11.72
#